data_AF-A0A4U8S6A6-F1
#
_entry.id   AF-A0A4U8S6A6-F1
#
_cell.length_a   1.000
_cell.length_b   1.000
_cell.length_c   1.000
_cell.angle_alpha   90.00
_cell.angle_beta   90.00
_cell.angle_gamma   90.00
#
_symmetry.space_group_name_H-M   'P 1'
#
loop_
_entity.id
_entity.type
_entity.pdbx_description
1 polymer ?
#
loop_
_entity_poly.entity_id
_entity_poly.type
_entity_poly.pdbx_seq_one_letter_code
_entity_poly.pdbx_strand_id
1 'polypeptide(L)'
;MAKVLIYGFGWSGQSMLELCSKLGFECRVVDDGINLAFTQDDTYMDSKDIASVNFDIYFICCVQKEMRDTIFQKLQCLNLPKNKIKFIQTYAYKNKMSFLLQEYFSNLEQILQEWLQEPQDMPNFHKKIQAMQEHYFKTKAVNSQSLLEWRSKIDALIPNQNVFSKIYLSALVKPSHISYPGFSVGISFDKTEDKDFYFVKKIDFEAIKDRPKNVKLIACFGNSALRVEYLPYEESITAFLQKEVGDSYIVLNFGVTGYTVYEQLMLYNALCFELKPELVISFFLGTDFRSGLIDCDVLVKRHKILYGTWWAEGDYKKTSQSEMPLLFEMGKVVNTNISFNAINAAMKMRLEQFKSIVCGGGGQICRLYPAFTALQVKVERRRKSYAA
;
A
#
# COMPACT_ATOMS: atom_id res chain seq x y z
N MET A 1 -15.63 28.23 17.82
CA MET A 1 -14.41 27.66 17.23
C MET A 1 -13.92 28.67 16.22
N ALA A 2 -12.62 28.98 16.18
CA ALA A 2 -12.10 30.00 15.27
C ALA A 2 -12.17 29.49 13.82
N LYS A 3 -12.64 30.34 12.90
CA LYS A 3 -12.88 30.01 11.49
C LYS A 3 -11.78 30.56 10.59
N VAL A 4 -11.25 29.71 9.72
CA VAL A 4 -10.15 30.03 8.81
C VAL A 4 -10.60 29.78 7.37
N LEU A 5 -10.33 30.76 6.50
CA LEU A 5 -10.39 30.53 5.05
C LEU A 5 -8.99 30.24 4.51
N ILE A 6 -8.87 29.21 3.68
CA ILE A 6 -7.67 28.86 2.92
C ILE A 6 -7.98 29.06 1.44
N TYR A 7 -7.38 30.07 0.82
CA TYR A 7 -7.54 30.37 -0.60
C TYR A 7 -6.32 29.90 -1.38
N GLY A 8 -6.52 28.93 -2.28
CA GLY A 8 -5.50 28.25 -3.07
C GLY A 8 -5.17 26.88 -2.48
N PHE A 9 -5.61 25.82 -3.16
CA PHE A 9 -5.53 24.43 -2.72
C PHE A 9 -4.45 23.63 -3.48
N GLY A 10 -3.33 24.28 -3.76
CA GLY A 10 -2.08 23.58 -4.08
C GLY A 10 -1.46 22.92 -2.85
N TRP A 11 -0.22 22.45 -2.99
CA TRP A 11 0.51 21.77 -1.92
C TRP A 11 0.66 22.60 -0.62
N SER A 12 0.83 23.92 -0.74
CA SER A 12 0.83 24.86 0.39
C SER A 12 -0.53 24.95 1.09
N GLY A 13 -1.62 24.98 0.32
CA GLY A 13 -2.99 25.01 0.85
C GLY A 13 -3.37 23.73 1.57
N GLN A 14 -3.00 22.57 1.01
CA GLN A 14 -3.18 21.27 1.67
C GLN A 14 -2.41 21.20 3.00
N SER A 15 -1.15 21.67 3.00
CA SER A 15 -0.33 21.73 4.21
C SER A 15 -0.94 22.66 5.28
N MET A 16 -1.47 23.82 4.86
CA MET A 16 -2.16 24.75 5.77
C MET A 16 -3.45 24.13 6.33
N LEU A 17 -4.24 23.44 5.49
CA LEU A 17 -5.47 22.78 5.91
C LEU A 17 -5.20 21.71 6.96
N GLU A 18 -4.20 20.85 6.73
CA GLU A 18 -3.81 19.83 7.71
C GLU A 18 -3.39 20.49 9.04
N LEU A 19 -2.57 21.54 8.99
CA LEU A 19 -2.08 22.23 10.18
C LEU A 19 -3.22 22.87 10.97
N CYS A 20 -4.05 23.70 10.31
CA CYS A 20 -5.18 24.38 10.94
C CYS A 20 -6.17 23.40 11.54
N SER A 21 -6.50 22.32 10.82
CA SER A 21 -7.41 21.28 11.33
C SER A 21 -6.84 20.61 12.59
N LYS A 22 -5.52 20.36 12.63
CA LYS A 22 -4.86 19.79 13.82
C LYS A 22 -4.76 20.73 15.00
N LEU A 23 -4.62 22.02 14.75
CA LEU A 23 -4.65 23.06 15.79
C LEU A 23 -6.08 23.30 16.32
N GLY A 24 -7.12 22.82 15.63
CA GLY A 24 -8.51 22.93 16.05
C GLY A 24 -9.24 24.15 15.47
N PHE A 25 -8.85 24.61 14.28
CA PHE A 25 -9.63 25.59 13.52
C PHE A 25 -10.74 24.94 12.69
N GLU A 26 -11.88 25.60 12.56
CA GLU A 26 -12.89 25.28 11.55
C GLU A 26 -12.41 25.84 10.21
N CYS A 27 -12.10 24.98 9.25
CA CYS A 27 -11.47 25.37 7.99
C CYS A 27 -12.47 25.36 6.84
N ARG A 28 -12.37 26.36 5.95
CA ARG A 28 -12.97 26.32 4.62
C ARG A 28 -11.90 26.56 3.56
N VAL A 29 -12.06 25.92 2.41
CA VAL A 29 -11.13 25.98 1.29
C VAL A 29 -11.82 26.57 0.06
N VAL A 30 -11.14 27.49 -0.60
CA VAL A 30 -11.53 28.03 -1.90
C VAL A 30 -10.37 27.87 -2.87
N ASP A 31 -10.64 27.34 -4.04
CA ASP A 31 -9.71 27.33 -5.16
C ASP A 31 -10.49 27.51 -6.47
N ASP A 32 -10.08 28.48 -7.28
CA ASP A 32 -10.79 28.84 -8.53
C ASP A 32 -10.76 27.70 -9.57
N GLY A 33 -9.82 26.75 -9.44
CA GLY A 33 -9.67 25.61 -10.33
C GLY A 33 -10.41 24.35 -9.88
N ILE A 34 -10.97 24.32 -8.67
CA ILE A 34 -11.71 23.14 -8.17
C ILE A 34 -13.15 23.18 -8.68
N ASN A 35 -13.58 22.08 -9.29
CA ASN A 35 -14.98 21.88 -9.63
C ASN A 35 -15.73 21.22 -8.47
N LEU A 36 -16.49 22.05 -7.73
CA LEU A 36 -17.24 21.63 -6.54
C LEU A 36 -18.29 20.55 -6.80
N ALA A 37 -18.76 20.37 -8.05
CA ALA A 37 -19.71 19.30 -8.39
C ALA A 37 -19.11 17.89 -8.22
N PHE A 38 -17.77 17.79 -8.17
CA PHE A 38 -17.05 16.53 -7.96
C PHE A 38 -16.54 16.35 -6.53
N THR A 39 -16.76 17.30 -5.63
CA THR A 39 -16.31 17.23 -4.23
C THR A 39 -17.52 17.09 -3.30
N GLN A 40 -17.65 15.95 -2.60
CA GLN A 40 -18.69 15.76 -1.57
C GLN A 40 -18.25 16.24 -0.17
N ASP A 41 -17.20 17.05 -0.10
CA ASP A 41 -16.58 17.51 1.14
C ASP A 41 -16.99 18.96 1.42
N ASP A 42 -17.65 19.17 2.55
CA ASP A 42 -18.19 20.46 2.98
C ASP A 42 -17.10 21.46 3.41
N THR A 43 -15.84 21.01 3.50
CA THR A 43 -14.68 21.87 3.68
C THR A 43 -14.50 22.83 2.50
N TYR A 44 -14.87 22.43 1.27
CA TYR A 44 -14.74 23.26 0.08
C TYR A 44 -15.96 24.16 -0.11
N MET A 45 -15.74 25.39 -0.56
CA MET A 45 -16.82 26.35 -0.81
C MET A 45 -16.57 27.16 -2.09
N ASP A 46 -17.64 27.75 -2.63
CA ASP A 46 -17.52 28.67 -3.77
C ASP A 46 -16.94 30.02 -3.30
N SER A 47 -16.07 30.60 -4.13
CA SER A 47 -15.52 31.94 -3.92
C SER A 47 -16.58 33.02 -3.68
N LYS A 48 -17.77 32.88 -4.25
CA LYS A 48 -18.90 33.82 -4.09
C LYS A 48 -19.46 33.80 -2.67
N ASP A 49 -19.35 32.68 -1.99
CA ASP A 49 -19.90 32.49 -0.65
C ASP A 49 -18.98 33.05 0.44
N ILE A 50 -17.75 33.46 0.12
CA ILE A 50 -16.77 33.99 1.10
C ILE A 50 -17.37 35.14 1.90
N ALA A 51 -18.05 36.08 1.24
CA ALA A 51 -18.64 37.24 1.90
C ALA A 51 -19.80 36.89 2.84
N SER A 52 -20.40 35.71 2.68
CA SER A 52 -21.52 35.23 3.51
C SER A 52 -21.05 34.62 4.84
N VAL A 53 -19.75 34.36 4.99
CA VAL A 53 -19.18 33.70 6.15
C VAL A 53 -18.17 34.63 6.83
N ASN A 54 -18.34 34.85 8.13
CA ASN A 54 -17.40 35.65 8.90
C ASN A 54 -16.21 34.78 9.35
N PHE A 55 -15.09 34.88 8.65
CA PHE A 55 -13.83 34.23 9.04
C PHE A 55 -13.00 35.12 9.98
N ASP A 56 -12.30 34.47 10.89
CA ASP A 56 -11.38 35.12 11.82
C ASP A 56 -10.07 35.51 11.13
N ILE A 57 -9.62 34.70 10.17
CA ILE A 57 -8.40 34.92 9.38
C ILE A 57 -8.49 34.27 7.99
N TYR A 58 -7.80 34.85 7.01
CA TYR A 58 -7.80 34.43 5.61
C TYR A 58 -6.36 34.17 5.16
N PHE A 59 -6.06 32.95 4.73
CA PHE A 59 -4.75 32.57 4.22
C PHE A 59 -4.77 32.46 2.70
N ILE A 60 -3.93 33.23 2.03
CA ILE A 60 -3.65 33.05 0.60
C ILE A 60 -2.44 32.13 0.48
N CYS A 61 -2.68 30.89 0.04
CA CYS A 61 -1.69 29.82 -0.03
C CYS A 61 -1.20 29.63 -1.46
N CYS A 62 -0.63 30.68 -2.06
CA CYS A 62 -0.13 30.66 -3.44
C CYS A 62 1.33 31.12 -3.52
N VAL A 63 2.17 30.26 -4.11
CA VAL A 63 3.63 30.51 -4.25
C VAL A 63 3.92 31.54 -5.34
N GLN A 64 3.12 31.55 -6.41
CA GLN A 64 3.29 32.48 -7.52
C GLN A 64 2.75 33.86 -7.13
N LYS A 65 3.64 34.86 -7.13
CA LYS A 65 3.33 36.23 -6.70
C LYS A 65 2.15 36.84 -7.47
N GLU A 66 2.11 36.66 -8.78
CA GLU A 66 1.04 37.21 -9.65
C GLU A 66 -0.34 36.65 -9.29
N MET A 67 -0.42 35.34 -9.07
CA MET A 67 -1.66 34.65 -8.66
C MET A 67 -2.07 35.04 -7.24
N ARG A 68 -1.12 35.12 -6.31
CA ARG A 68 -1.35 35.60 -4.94
C ARG A 68 -1.91 37.03 -4.94
N ASP A 69 -1.31 37.92 -5.73
CA ASP A 69 -1.74 39.32 -5.82
C ASP A 69 -3.14 39.43 -6.45
N THR A 70 -3.45 38.56 -7.43
CA THR A 70 -4.81 38.44 -8.01
C THR A 70 -5.84 37.98 -6.97
N ILE A 71 -5.55 36.93 -6.20
CA ILE A 71 -6.44 36.46 -5.12
C ILE A 71 -6.59 37.55 -4.05
N PHE A 72 -5.51 38.24 -3.71
CA PHE A 72 -5.53 39.32 -2.74
C PHE A 72 -6.48 40.45 -3.18
N GLN A 73 -6.41 40.87 -4.44
CA GLN A 73 -7.33 41.87 -5.00
C GLN A 73 -8.79 41.41 -4.92
N LYS A 74 -9.09 40.14 -5.24
CA LYS A 74 -10.44 39.58 -5.11
C LYS A 74 -10.95 39.69 -3.67
N LEU A 75 -10.14 39.31 -2.69
CA LEU A 75 -10.50 39.41 -1.27
C LEU A 75 -10.65 40.85 -0.79
N GLN A 76 -9.86 41.79 -1.32
CA GLN A 76 -10.01 43.22 -1.03
C GLN A 76 -11.34 43.78 -1.55
N CYS A 77 -11.81 43.34 -2.72
CA CYS A 77 -13.11 43.75 -3.27
C CYS A 77 -14.30 43.33 -2.38
N LEU A 78 -14.11 42.38 -1.46
CA LEU A 78 -15.11 41.95 -0.48
C LEU A 78 -15.12 42.81 0.81
N ASN A 79 -14.36 43.92 0.85
CA ASN A 79 -14.24 44.82 2.01
C ASN A 79 -13.75 44.13 3.30
N LEU A 80 -12.92 43.10 3.16
CA LEU A 80 -12.37 42.36 4.29
C LEU A 80 -11.26 43.16 5.01
N PRO A 81 -11.14 43.05 6.35
CA PRO A 81 -10.06 43.72 7.08
C PRO A 81 -8.68 43.24 6.63
N LYS A 82 -7.83 44.17 6.15
CA LYS A 82 -6.50 43.84 5.60
C LYS A 82 -5.61 43.09 6.59
N ASN A 83 -5.72 43.39 7.88
CA ASN A 83 -4.96 42.71 8.94
C ASN A 83 -5.34 41.23 9.12
N LYS A 84 -6.52 40.80 8.65
CA LYS A 84 -6.94 39.39 8.66
C LYS A 84 -6.44 38.59 7.45
N ILE A 85 -5.93 39.24 6.40
CA ILE A 85 -5.48 38.57 5.18
C ILE A 85 -3.97 38.36 5.22
N LYS A 86 -3.56 37.10 5.22
CA LYS A 86 -2.17 36.67 5.35
C LYS A 86 -1.71 35.83 4.18
N PHE A 87 -0.41 35.90 3.89
CA PHE A 87 0.23 35.21 2.78
C PHE A 87 1.06 34.05 3.30
N ILE A 88 0.74 32.88 2.80
CA ILE A 88 1.41 31.65 3.14
C ILE A 88 2.35 31.28 1.99
N GLN A 89 3.64 31.30 2.31
CA GLN A 89 4.70 30.85 1.43
C GLN A 89 4.74 29.31 1.33
N THR A 90 5.75 28.81 0.65
CA THR A 90 5.98 27.38 0.48
C THR A 90 6.48 26.73 1.76
N TYR A 91 5.70 25.82 2.33
CA TYR A 91 6.17 24.89 3.36
C TYR A 91 5.42 23.55 3.28
N ALA A 92 5.97 22.54 3.95
CA ALA A 92 5.45 21.17 4.00
C ALA A 92 5.07 20.81 5.44
N TYR A 93 3.80 20.98 5.81
CA TYR A 93 3.31 20.35 7.01
C TYR A 93 2.78 18.96 6.66
N LYS A 94 3.03 17.99 7.53
CA LYS A 94 2.48 16.64 7.41
C LYS A 94 1.87 16.24 8.73
N ASN A 95 0.73 15.57 8.71
CA ASN A 95 0.10 14.97 9.90
C ASN A 95 1.10 14.22 10.84
N LYS A 96 2.14 13.58 10.29
CA LYS A 96 3.19 12.89 11.08
C LYS A 96 4.02 13.83 11.97
N MET A 97 3.91 15.14 11.80
CA MET A 97 4.55 16.16 12.61
C MET A 97 3.67 16.63 13.78
N SER A 98 2.46 16.08 13.94
CA SER A 98 1.49 16.53 14.95
C SER A 98 2.02 16.49 16.39
N PHE A 99 2.95 15.56 16.68
CA PHE A 99 3.56 15.44 18.00
C PHE A 99 4.40 16.65 18.41
N LEU A 100 4.84 17.46 17.43
CA LEU A 100 5.60 18.69 17.69
C LEU A 100 4.69 19.91 17.89
N LEU A 101 3.39 19.84 17.58
CA LEU A 101 2.54 21.03 17.58
C LEU A 101 2.53 21.76 18.93
N GLN A 102 2.48 21.01 20.03
CA GLN A 102 2.45 21.58 21.38
C GLN A 102 3.77 22.29 21.76
N GLU A 103 4.88 22.00 21.08
CA GLU A 103 6.17 22.66 21.30
C GLU A 103 6.26 24.00 20.57
N TYR A 104 5.57 24.15 19.44
CA TYR A 104 5.69 25.33 18.55
C TYR A 104 4.46 26.24 18.56
N PHE A 105 3.31 25.71 18.96
CA PHE A 105 2.03 26.40 18.98
C PHE A 105 1.38 26.25 20.35
N SER A 106 0.88 27.37 20.86
CA SER A 106 0.20 27.46 22.15
C SER A 106 -1.28 27.06 22.01
N ASN A 107 -2.19 27.67 22.77
CA ASN A 107 -3.62 27.42 22.60
C ASN A 107 -4.19 28.21 21.41
N LEU A 108 -5.34 27.78 20.90
CA LEU A 108 -5.99 28.32 19.70
C LEU A 108 -6.16 29.85 19.72
N GLU A 109 -6.56 30.41 20.87
CA GLU A 109 -6.81 31.85 21.02
C GLU A 109 -5.50 32.65 20.88
N GLN A 110 -4.44 32.21 21.56
CA GLN A 110 -3.12 32.82 21.46
C GLN A 110 -2.55 32.72 20.04
N ILE A 111 -2.67 31.56 19.39
CA ILE A 111 -2.24 31.36 18.00
C ILE A 111 -2.93 32.37 17.07
N LEU A 112 -4.24 32.50 17.18
CA LEU A 112 -5.00 33.43 16.35
C LEU A 112 -4.58 34.89 16.59
N GLN A 113 -4.40 35.29 17.85
CA GLN A 113 -3.93 36.64 18.18
C GLN A 113 -2.52 36.90 17.62
N GLU A 114 -1.60 35.95 17.78
CA GLU A 114 -0.25 36.05 17.21
C GLU A 114 -0.29 36.24 15.69
N TRP A 115 -1.06 35.43 14.98
CA TRP A 115 -1.18 35.52 13.53
C TRP A 115 -1.81 36.83 13.08
N LEU A 116 -2.85 37.32 13.77
CA LEU A 116 -3.51 38.59 13.43
C LEU A 116 -2.57 39.79 13.59
N GLN A 117 -1.71 39.79 14.61
CA GLN A 117 -0.72 40.86 14.88
C GLN A 117 0.48 40.82 13.94
N GLU A 118 0.70 39.70 13.26
CA GLU A 118 1.82 39.53 12.34
C GLU A 118 1.67 40.35 11.05
N PRO A 119 2.75 40.79 10.39
CA PRO A 119 2.66 41.32 9.02
C PRO A 119 2.00 40.33 8.05
N GLN A 120 1.50 40.83 6.92
CA GLN A 120 0.80 39.98 5.93
C GLN A 120 1.65 38.78 5.47
N ASP A 121 2.96 38.94 5.32
CA ASP A 121 3.86 37.86 4.88
C ASP A 121 4.20 36.82 5.95
N MET A 122 3.74 37.01 7.20
CA MET A 122 3.89 36.06 8.31
C MET A 122 5.32 35.50 8.58
N PRO A 123 6.35 36.36 8.75
CA PRO A 123 7.74 35.91 8.88
C PRO A 123 8.04 35.02 10.12
N ASN A 124 7.42 35.30 11.26
CA ASN A 124 7.58 34.52 12.49
C ASN A 124 6.91 33.16 12.37
N PHE A 125 5.71 33.09 11.79
CA PHE A 125 5.05 31.82 11.50
C PHE A 125 5.90 30.95 10.58
N HIS A 126 6.41 31.49 9.46
CA HIS A 126 7.26 30.72 8.54
C HIS A 126 8.54 30.22 9.23
N LYS A 127 9.15 31.05 10.07
CA LYS A 127 10.31 30.64 10.88
C LYS A 127 9.97 29.52 11.87
N LYS A 128 8.82 29.58 12.55
CA LYS A 128 8.34 28.52 13.46
C LYS A 128 8.13 27.20 12.72
N ILE A 129 7.46 27.25 11.56
CA ILE A 129 7.23 26.06 10.73
C ILE A 129 8.53 25.45 10.25
N GLN A 130 9.48 26.25 9.75
CA GLN A 130 10.78 25.76 9.31
C GLN A 130 11.52 25.05 10.45
N ALA A 131 11.57 25.66 11.64
CA ALA A 131 12.21 25.06 12.80
C ALA A 131 11.55 23.72 13.20
N MET A 132 10.22 23.63 13.13
CA MET A 132 9.48 22.40 13.38
C MET A 132 9.80 21.31 12.33
N GLN A 133 9.92 21.67 11.05
CA GLN A 133 10.31 20.75 9.99
C GLN A 133 11.73 20.21 10.22
N GLU A 134 12.68 21.08 10.53
CA GLU A 134 14.06 20.69 10.83
C GLU A 134 14.14 19.75 12.04
N HIS A 135 13.36 20.02 13.10
CA HIS A 135 13.26 19.12 14.25
C HIS A 135 12.71 17.76 13.83
N TYR A 136 11.60 17.71 13.08
CA TYR A 136 11.03 16.46 12.57
C TYR A 136 12.04 15.65 11.76
N PHE A 137 12.77 16.29 10.83
CA PHE A 137 13.75 15.59 10.00
C PHE A 137 14.96 15.09 10.80
N LYS A 138 15.42 15.84 11.81
CA LYS A 138 16.46 15.37 12.74
C LYS A 138 16.00 14.13 13.51
N THR A 139 14.80 14.16 14.08
CA THR A 139 14.21 13.02 14.79
C THR A 139 14.07 11.80 13.87
N LYS A 140 13.64 12.00 12.62
CA LYS A 140 13.56 10.92 11.62
C LYS A 140 14.93 10.36 11.26
N ALA A 141 15.95 11.20 11.13
CA ALA A 141 17.32 10.77 10.86
C ALA A 141 17.87 9.91 12.01
N VAL A 142 17.66 10.33 13.27
CA VAL A 142 18.02 9.55 14.47
C VAL A 142 17.29 8.21 14.50
N ASN A 143 15.98 8.18 14.20
CA ASN A 143 15.22 6.93 14.13
C ASN A 143 15.70 6.02 12.98
N SER A 144 16.16 6.59 11.87
CA SER A 144 16.71 5.79 10.77
C SER A 144 18.07 5.20 11.15
N GLN A 145 18.90 5.98 11.86
CA GLN A 145 20.18 5.52 12.40
C GLN A 145 19.98 4.41 13.44
N SER A 146 18.98 4.53 14.32
CA SER A 146 18.67 3.49 15.30
C SER A 146 18.14 2.20 14.65
N LEU A 147 17.42 2.30 13.51
CA LEU A 147 17.04 1.13 12.71
C LEU A 147 18.26 0.45 12.06
N LEU A 148 19.25 1.22 11.58
CA LEU A 148 20.50 0.67 11.05
C LEU A 148 21.33 -0.01 12.16
N GLU A 149 21.42 0.60 13.33
CA GLU A 149 22.07 0.00 14.51
C GLU A 149 21.33 -1.26 14.97
N TRP A 150 19.99 -1.25 14.97
CA TRP A 150 19.17 -2.42 15.26
C TRP A 150 19.40 -3.52 14.23
N ARG A 151 19.46 -3.18 12.94
CA ARG A 151 19.78 -4.13 11.88
C ARG A 151 21.15 -4.77 12.12
N SER A 152 22.18 -3.98 12.42
CA SER A 152 23.52 -4.49 12.74
C SER A 152 23.52 -5.42 13.95
N LYS A 153 22.71 -5.14 14.98
CA LYS A 153 22.52 -6.03 16.13
C LYS A 153 21.86 -7.35 15.73
N ILE A 154 20.82 -7.33 14.90
CA ILE A 154 20.20 -8.54 14.37
C ILE A 154 21.19 -9.36 13.53
N ASP A 155 21.96 -8.70 12.66
CA ASP A 155 22.96 -9.37 11.83
C ASP A 155 24.01 -10.10 12.69
N ALA A 156 24.39 -9.53 13.84
CA ALA A 156 25.27 -10.16 14.82
C ALA A 156 24.61 -11.27 15.65
N LEU A 157 23.31 -11.17 15.96
CA LEU A 157 22.56 -12.16 16.75
C LEU A 157 22.28 -13.45 15.97
N ILE A 158 22.04 -13.34 14.66
CA ILE A 158 21.71 -14.48 13.79
C ILE A 158 22.60 -14.53 12.54
N PRO A 159 23.94 -14.69 12.72
CA PRO A 159 24.90 -14.55 11.63
C PRO A 159 24.64 -15.56 10.50
N ASN A 160 24.20 -16.77 10.86
CA ASN A 160 24.01 -17.91 9.96
C ASN A 160 22.63 -17.94 9.27
N GLN A 161 21.75 -16.98 9.57
CA GLN A 161 20.47 -16.87 8.88
C GLN A 161 20.61 -15.97 7.66
N ASN A 162 19.77 -16.18 6.65
CA ASN A 162 19.87 -15.42 5.42
C ASN A 162 19.31 -13.99 5.59
N VAL A 163 19.43 -13.18 4.53
CA VAL A 163 18.98 -11.78 4.55
C VAL A 163 17.48 -11.65 4.85
N PHE A 164 16.67 -12.65 4.49
CA PHE A 164 15.21 -12.64 4.66
C PHE A 164 14.80 -12.81 6.12
N SER A 165 15.36 -13.80 6.82
CA SER A 165 15.27 -13.95 8.28
C SER A 165 15.63 -12.64 9.01
N LYS A 166 16.75 -12.03 8.60
CA LYS A 166 17.28 -10.80 9.20
C LYS A 166 16.35 -9.61 8.97
N ILE A 167 15.78 -9.48 7.76
CA ILE A 167 14.78 -8.45 7.46
C ILE A 167 13.55 -8.61 8.36
N TYR A 168 13.01 -9.82 8.51
CA TYR A 168 11.86 -10.06 9.36
C TYR A 168 12.07 -9.62 10.81
N LEU A 169 13.20 -9.99 11.43
CA LEU A 169 13.47 -9.61 12.83
C LEU A 169 13.84 -8.13 13.00
N SER A 170 14.49 -7.54 11.99
CA SER A 170 14.92 -6.13 12.03
C SER A 170 13.79 -5.14 11.75
N ALA A 171 12.85 -5.51 10.90
CA ALA A 171 11.64 -4.73 10.71
C ALA A 171 10.77 -4.96 11.95
N LEU A 172 10.54 -3.92 12.76
CA LEU A 172 9.52 -3.92 13.83
C LEU A 172 8.15 -4.24 13.19
N VAL A 173 7.83 -5.51 13.00
CA VAL A 173 6.74 -5.93 12.13
C VAL A 173 5.69 -6.71 12.92
N LYS A 174 4.60 -5.99 13.20
CA LYS A 174 3.24 -6.53 13.33
C LYS A 174 2.58 -6.93 11.99
N PRO A 175 3.15 -6.71 10.78
CA PRO A 175 2.58 -7.33 9.59
C PRO A 175 2.81 -8.84 9.48
N SER A 176 1.82 -9.45 8.86
CA SER A 176 1.70 -10.85 8.49
C SER A 176 2.45 -11.25 7.22
N HIS A 177 3.37 -10.40 6.74
CA HIS A 177 4.01 -10.54 5.44
C HIS A 177 5.36 -9.82 5.39
N ILE A 178 6.24 -10.27 4.48
CA ILE A 178 7.50 -9.63 4.10
C ILE A 178 7.31 -9.02 2.72
N SER A 179 7.56 -7.71 2.57
CA SER A 179 7.42 -7.00 1.30
C SER A 179 8.71 -7.04 0.47
N TYR A 180 8.59 -7.45 -0.79
CA TYR A 180 9.66 -7.46 -1.79
C TYR A 180 9.32 -6.53 -2.96
N PRO A 181 10.32 -6.08 -3.76
CA PRO A 181 10.05 -5.40 -5.01
C PRO A 181 9.19 -6.29 -5.94
N GLY A 182 7.92 -5.95 -6.09
CA GLY A 182 6.99 -6.61 -7.01
C GLY A 182 6.12 -7.73 -6.43
N PHE A 183 6.37 -8.22 -5.21
CA PHE A 183 5.50 -9.18 -4.51
C PHE A 183 5.75 -9.18 -2.99
N SER A 184 4.89 -9.80 -2.20
CA SER A 184 5.10 -9.99 -0.74
C SER A 184 4.99 -11.47 -0.38
N VAL A 185 5.78 -11.98 0.55
CA VAL A 185 5.63 -13.35 1.07
C VAL A 185 4.84 -13.30 2.37
N GLY A 186 3.68 -13.96 2.39
CA GLY A 186 2.88 -14.11 3.61
C GLY A 186 3.62 -15.00 4.62
N ILE A 187 3.73 -14.54 5.85
CA ILE A 187 4.45 -15.23 6.92
C ILE A 187 3.52 -16.23 7.57
N SER A 188 4.05 -17.36 7.99
CA SER A 188 3.31 -18.32 8.79
C SER A 188 3.23 -17.81 10.22
N PHE A 189 2.01 -17.64 10.74
CA PHE A 189 1.81 -17.19 12.12
C PHE A 189 1.93 -18.31 13.15
N ASP A 190 1.63 -19.55 12.72
CA ASP A 190 1.49 -20.70 13.60
C ASP A 190 2.72 -21.62 13.58
N LYS A 191 3.52 -21.53 12.52
CA LYS A 191 4.67 -22.42 12.22
C LYS A 191 5.95 -21.61 12.02
N THR A 192 7.03 -21.99 12.71
CA THR A 192 8.31 -21.26 12.85
C THR A 192 9.52 -22.01 12.28
N GLU A 193 9.27 -23.07 11.52
CA GLU A 193 10.26 -24.06 11.10
C GLU A 193 11.23 -23.52 10.05
N ASP A 194 10.71 -22.83 9.03
CA ASP A 194 11.54 -22.09 8.07
C ASP A 194 11.62 -20.63 8.49
N LYS A 195 12.64 -20.23 9.25
CA LYS A 195 12.80 -18.83 9.63
C LYS A 195 13.30 -17.94 8.49
N ASP A 196 13.86 -18.56 7.45
CA ASP A 196 14.44 -17.88 6.32
C ASP A 196 13.36 -17.39 5.35
N PHE A 197 12.40 -18.24 5.01
CA PHE A 197 11.32 -17.89 4.08
C PHE A 197 9.91 -18.04 4.65
N TYR A 198 9.77 -18.50 5.90
CA TYR A 198 8.49 -18.67 6.59
C TYR A 198 7.51 -19.60 5.87
N PHE A 199 8.06 -20.59 5.17
CA PHE A 199 7.33 -21.74 4.68
C PHE A 199 6.96 -22.71 5.81
N VAL A 200 6.00 -23.59 5.53
CA VAL A 200 5.52 -24.60 6.48
C VAL A 200 6.62 -25.59 6.88
N LYS A 201 7.62 -25.78 6.03
CA LYS A 201 8.80 -26.60 6.29
C LYS A 201 10.04 -25.87 5.82
N LYS A 202 11.14 -26.01 6.59
CA LYS A 202 12.45 -25.52 6.17
C LYS A 202 12.88 -26.19 4.87
N ILE A 203 13.31 -25.38 3.91
CA ILE A 203 13.84 -25.83 2.62
C ILE A 203 15.36 -25.60 2.59
N ASP A 204 16.13 -26.66 2.37
CA ASP A 204 17.58 -26.58 2.15
C ASP A 204 17.86 -26.45 0.64
N PHE A 205 17.88 -25.20 0.17
CA PHE A 205 18.02 -24.89 -1.25
C PHE A 205 19.35 -25.38 -1.85
N GLU A 206 20.45 -25.33 -1.09
CA GLU A 206 21.75 -25.81 -1.56
C GLU A 206 21.73 -27.34 -1.70
N ALA A 207 21.21 -28.07 -0.71
CA ALA A 207 21.06 -29.52 -0.81
C ALA A 207 20.15 -29.95 -1.98
N ILE A 208 19.12 -29.17 -2.30
CA ILE A 208 18.22 -29.43 -3.44
C ILE A 208 18.90 -29.12 -4.77
N LYS A 209 19.73 -28.07 -4.82
CA LYS A 209 20.51 -27.71 -6.01
C LYS A 209 21.55 -28.79 -6.33
N ASP A 210 22.16 -29.36 -5.30
CA ASP A 210 23.18 -30.42 -5.38
C ASP A 210 22.60 -31.84 -5.27
N ARG A 211 21.28 -32.00 -5.44
CA ARG A 211 20.61 -33.31 -5.35
C ARG A 211 21.20 -34.33 -6.33
N PRO A 212 21.16 -35.64 -6.01
CA PRO A 212 21.60 -36.69 -6.93
C PRO A 212 20.85 -36.61 -8.27
N LYS A 213 21.56 -36.80 -9.39
CA LYS A 213 20.98 -36.65 -10.75
C LYS A 213 19.79 -37.57 -11.05
N ASN A 214 19.69 -38.69 -10.36
CA ASN A 214 18.57 -39.63 -10.48
C ASN A 214 17.34 -39.22 -9.65
N VAL A 215 17.49 -38.24 -8.75
CA VAL A 215 16.41 -37.68 -7.93
C VAL A 215 15.87 -36.43 -8.61
N LYS A 216 14.58 -36.47 -8.93
CA LYS A 216 13.87 -35.36 -9.58
C LYS A 216 13.22 -34.45 -8.54
N LEU A 217 12.81 -33.27 -8.95
CA LEU A 217 12.23 -32.23 -8.13
C LEU A 217 10.85 -31.84 -8.67
N ILE A 218 9.86 -31.86 -7.77
CA ILE A 218 8.51 -31.36 -8.00
C ILE A 218 8.31 -30.12 -7.11
N ALA A 219 8.10 -28.96 -7.72
CA ALA A 219 7.82 -27.72 -7.01
C ALA A 219 6.32 -27.37 -7.12
N CYS A 220 5.61 -27.43 -5.99
CA CYS A 220 4.18 -27.12 -5.94
C CYS A 220 3.97 -25.67 -5.49
N PHE A 221 3.25 -24.87 -6.28
CA PHE A 221 2.93 -23.47 -6.02
C PHE A 221 1.43 -23.28 -5.84
N GLY A 222 1.03 -22.39 -4.93
CA GLY A 222 -0.39 -22.18 -4.68
C GLY A 222 -0.68 -21.17 -3.60
N ASN A 223 -1.96 -21.06 -3.25
CA ASN A 223 -2.43 -20.18 -2.19
C ASN A 223 -2.53 -20.91 -0.83
N SER A 224 -3.36 -20.39 0.08
CA SER A 224 -3.62 -20.99 1.38
C SER A 224 -4.13 -22.44 1.32
N ALA A 225 -4.79 -22.84 0.23
CA ALA A 225 -5.26 -24.21 0.03
C ALA A 225 -4.14 -25.21 -0.28
N LEU A 226 -2.99 -24.75 -0.79
CA LEU A 226 -1.79 -25.57 -0.91
C LEU A 226 -0.96 -25.50 0.39
N ARG A 227 -0.88 -24.32 0.99
CA ARG A 227 -0.10 -24.08 2.22
C ARG A 227 -0.61 -24.90 3.40
N VAL A 228 -1.94 -25.00 3.55
CA VAL A 228 -2.65 -25.80 4.57
C VAL A 228 -2.10 -25.64 6.00
N GLU A 229 -1.90 -24.41 6.45
CA GLU A 229 -1.34 -24.12 7.78
C GLU A 229 -2.16 -24.70 8.94
N TYR A 230 -3.47 -24.85 8.73
CA TYR A 230 -4.42 -25.39 9.69
C TYR A 230 -4.36 -26.92 9.83
N LEU A 231 -3.48 -27.62 9.09
CA LEU A 231 -3.29 -29.07 9.19
C LEU A 231 -1.83 -29.43 9.56
N PRO A 232 -1.60 -30.61 10.15
CA PRO A 232 -0.28 -31.23 10.16
C PRO A 232 0.29 -31.35 8.74
N TYR A 233 1.61 -31.20 8.58
CA TYR A 233 2.23 -31.20 7.25
C TYR A 233 2.04 -32.56 6.56
N GLU A 234 2.05 -33.64 7.32
CA GLU A 234 1.92 -35.03 6.87
C GLU A 234 0.56 -35.33 6.23
N GLU A 235 -0.43 -34.47 6.48
CA GLU A 235 -1.77 -34.48 5.92
C GLU A 235 -1.95 -33.47 4.77
N SER A 236 -0.88 -32.78 4.39
CA SER A 236 -0.89 -31.88 3.23
C SER A 236 -0.91 -32.64 1.92
N ILE A 237 -1.48 -32.00 0.89
CA ILE A 237 -1.47 -32.54 -0.48
C ILE A 237 -0.05 -32.83 -0.99
N THR A 238 0.93 -32.02 -0.59
CA THR A 238 2.34 -32.22 -0.95
C THR A 238 2.96 -33.41 -0.22
N ALA A 239 2.56 -33.69 1.01
CA ALA A 239 3.00 -34.89 1.73
C ALA A 239 2.39 -36.17 1.15
N PHE A 240 1.11 -36.14 0.76
CA PHE A 240 0.52 -37.26 0.02
C PHE A 240 1.21 -37.47 -1.33
N LEU A 241 1.45 -36.39 -2.08
CA LEU A 241 2.19 -36.49 -3.35
C LEU A 241 3.58 -37.10 -3.14
N GLN A 242 4.32 -36.67 -2.12
CA GLN A 242 5.64 -37.22 -1.78
C GLN A 242 5.58 -38.73 -1.52
N LYS A 243 4.55 -39.22 -0.82
CA LYS A 243 4.36 -40.66 -0.56
C LYS A 243 4.12 -41.44 -1.84
N GLU A 244 3.32 -40.90 -2.76
CA GLU A 244 2.99 -41.56 -4.03
C GLU A 244 4.19 -41.65 -5.00
N VAL A 245 5.02 -40.60 -5.06
CA VAL A 245 6.17 -40.56 -5.99
C VAL A 245 7.42 -41.24 -5.42
N GLY A 246 7.45 -41.50 -4.11
CA GLY A 246 8.58 -42.12 -3.40
C GLY A 246 9.87 -41.31 -3.45
N ASP A 247 10.99 -41.96 -3.12
CA ASP A 247 12.30 -41.31 -2.94
C ASP A 247 13.00 -40.92 -4.26
N SER A 248 12.41 -41.28 -5.40
CA SER A 248 12.89 -40.83 -6.71
C SER A 248 12.61 -39.35 -6.97
N TYR A 249 11.79 -38.72 -6.11
CA TYR A 249 11.42 -37.32 -6.22
C TYR A 249 11.51 -36.61 -4.87
N ILE A 250 11.85 -35.33 -4.92
CA ILE A 250 11.67 -34.37 -3.83
C ILE A 250 10.45 -33.52 -4.16
N VAL A 251 9.49 -33.42 -3.24
CA VAL A 251 8.30 -32.58 -3.39
C VAL A 251 8.38 -31.39 -2.45
N LEU A 252 8.32 -30.17 -3.00
CA LEU A 252 8.35 -28.93 -2.23
C LEU A 252 7.00 -28.22 -2.25
N ASN A 253 6.62 -27.65 -1.09
CA ASN A 253 5.42 -26.85 -0.92
C ASN A 253 5.76 -25.35 -0.85
N PHE A 254 5.53 -24.65 -1.95
CA PHE A 254 5.64 -23.18 -2.06
C PHE A 254 4.27 -22.50 -1.99
N GLY A 255 3.33 -23.05 -1.21
CA GLY A 255 2.03 -22.45 -0.94
C GLY A 255 2.18 -21.18 -0.09
N VAL A 256 1.62 -20.06 -0.55
CA VAL A 256 1.61 -18.80 0.22
C VAL A 256 0.21 -18.20 0.21
N THR A 257 -0.32 -17.89 1.39
CA THR A 257 -1.67 -17.36 1.55
C THR A 257 -1.89 -16.09 0.71
N GLY A 258 -2.96 -16.09 -0.09
CA GLY A 258 -3.32 -14.94 -0.92
C GLY A 258 -2.56 -14.79 -2.23
N TYR A 259 -1.76 -15.78 -2.65
CA TYR A 259 -1.07 -15.74 -3.94
C TYR A 259 -2.01 -16.01 -5.12
N THR A 260 -1.90 -15.18 -6.16
CA THR A 260 -2.42 -15.45 -7.50
C THR A 260 -1.33 -16.12 -8.35
N VAL A 261 -1.62 -16.49 -9.60
CA VAL A 261 -0.61 -16.99 -10.55
C VAL A 261 0.55 -15.99 -10.73
N TYR A 262 0.28 -14.68 -10.63
CA TYR A 262 1.31 -13.66 -10.78
C TYR A 262 2.36 -13.76 -9.65
N GLU A 263 1.94 -13.84 -8.39
CA GLU A 263 2.88 -13.98 -7.27
C GLU A 263 3.57 -15.34 -7.28
N GLN A 264 2.89 -16.41 -7.68
CA GLN A 264 3.52 -17.73 -7.85
C GLN A 264 4.67 -17.68 -8.86
N LEU A 265 4.48 -16.98 -9.98
CA LEU A 265 5.52 -16.75 -10.97
C LEU A 265 6.71 -15.97 -10.40
N MET A 266 6.45 -14.90 -9.65
CA MET A 266 7.52 -14.11 -9.02
C MET A 266 8.32 -14.94 -8.01
N LEU A 267 7.63 -15.75 -7.19
CA LEU A 267 8.28 -16.64 -6.23
C LEU A 267 9.14 -17.70 -6.92
N TYR A 268 8.65 -18.28 -8.02
CA TYR A 268 9.42 -19.23 -8.81
C TYR A 268 10.71 -18.60 -9.33
N ASN A 269 10.63 -17.41 -9.92
CA ASN A 269 11.80 -16.69 -10.44
C ASN A 269 12.80 -16.37 -9.32
N ALA A 270 12.31 -16.00 -8.14
CA ALA A 270 13.16 -15.62 -7.03
C ALA A 270 13.89 -16.81 -6.41
N LEU A 271 13.23 -17.97 -6.24
CA LEU A 271 13.73 -19.04 -5.38
C LEU A 271 13.94 -20.38 -6.09
N CYS A 272 13.25 -20.65 -7.18
CA CYS A 272 13.14 -22.00 -7.74
C CYS A 272 13.72 -22.15 -9.14
N PHE A 273 13.91 -21.05 -9.88
CA PHE A 273 14.45 -21.09 -11.24
C PHE A 273 15.81 -21.81 -11.28
N GLU A 274 16.71 -21.51 -10.35
CA GLU A 274 18.03 -22.16 -10.28
C GLU A 274 17.98 -23.63 -9.86
N LEU A 275 16.92 -24.05 -9.15
CA LEU A 275 16.78 -25.44 -8.72
C LEU A 275 16.43 -26.38 -9.87
N LYS A 276 16.00 -25.83 -11.03
CA LYS A 276 15.62 -26.57 -12.23
C LYS A 276 14.66 -27.73 -11.93
N PRO A 277 13.47 -27.47 -11.37
CA PRO A 277 12.49 -28.53 -11.12
C PRO A 277 12.04 -29.17 -12.44
N GLU A 278 12.01 -30.50 -12.49
CA GLU A 278 11.51 -31.25 -13.64
C GLU A 278 10.00 -31.05 -13.80
N LEU A 279 9.28 -30.88 -12.69
CA LEU A 279 7.85 -30.60 -12.69
C LEU A 279 7.51 -29.45 -11.74
N VAL A 280 6.73 -28.50 -12.24
CA VAL A 280 6.07 -27.46 -11.47
C VAL A 280 4.58 -27.73 -11.45
N ILE A 281 3.94 -27.69 -10.29
CA ILE A 281 2.49 -27.85 -10.16
C ILE A 281 1.91 -26.56 -9.61
N SER A 282 1.10 -25.86 -10.39
CA SER A 282 0.45 -24.62 -9.95
C SER A 282 -1.02 -24.87 -9.61
N PHE A 283 -1.37 -24.56 -8.36
CA PHE A 283 -2.73 -24.55 -7.82
C PHE A 283 -3.21 -23.10 -7.73
N PHE A 284 -4.27 -22.76 -8.44
CA PHE A 284 -4.75 -21.37 -8.55
C PHE A 284 -6.27 -21.36 -8.78
N LEU A 285 -6.86 -20.16 -8.90
CA LEU A 285 -8.27 -19.84 -9.24
C LEU A 285 -8.91 -18.96 -8.18
N GLY A 286 -9.14 -19.50 -6.98
CA GLY A 286 -9.99 -18.84 -5.98
C GLY A 286 -9.49 -17.45 -5.59
N THR A 287 -8.18 -17.32 -5.37
CA THR A 287 -7.54 -16.03 -5.09
C THR A 287 -7.56 -15.13 -6.31
N ASP A 288 -7.11 -15.62 -7.46
CA ASP A 288 -7.03 -14.88 -8.72
C ASP A 288 -8.37 -14.24 -9.09
N PHE A 289 -9.43 -15.03 -8.99
CA PHE A 289 -10.78 -14.60 -9.31
C PHE A 289 -11.28 -13.58 -8.28
N ARG A 290 -11.06 -13.84 -6.99
CA ARG A 290 -11.44 -12.90 -5.92
C ARG A 290 -10.72 -11.56 -6.09
N SER A 291 -9.41 -11.57 -6.35
CA SER A 291 -8.61 -10.37 -6.62
C SER A 291 -9.05 -9.66 -7.89
N GLY A 292 -9.29 -10.39 -8.97
CA GLY A 292 -9.74 -9.78 -10.23
C GLY A 292 -11.07 -9.03 -10.15
N LEU A 293 -11.93 -9.36 -9.18
CA LEU A 293 -13.20 -8.65 -8.96
C LEU A 293 -13.03 -7.25 -8.36
N ILE A 294 -11.84 -6.91 -7.88
CA ILE A 294 -11.59 -5.74 -7.04
C ILE A 294 -10.32 -4.98 -7.45
N ASP A 295 -9.41 -5.63 -8.18
CA ASP A 295 -8.15 -5.05 -8.65
C ASP A 295 -8.38 -3.85 -9.59
N CYS A 296 -7.30 -3.12 -9.86
CA CYS A 296 -7.28 -2.01 -10.81
C CYS A 296 -7.61 -2.49 -12.23
N ASP A 297 -8.61 -1.88 -12.87
CA ASP A 297 -9.08 -2.32 -14.19
C ASP A 297 -8.04 -2.07 -15.29
N VAL A 298 -7.20 -1.04 -15.17
CA VAL A 298 -6.05 -0.80 -16.05
C VAL A 298 -5.07 -1.97 -15.98
N LEU A 299 -4.69 -2.41 -14.77
CA LEU A 299 -3.77 -3.52 -14.58
C LEU A 299 -4.35 -4.84 -15.09
N VAL A 300 -5.63 -5.12 -14.82
CA VAL A 300 -6.27 -6.36 -15.28
C VAL A 300 -6.49 -6.36 -16.79
N LYS A 301 -7.01 -5.27 -17.37
CA LYS A 301 -7.38 -5.23 -18.79
C LYS A 301 -6.17 -5.04 -19.71
N ARG A 302 -5.29 -4.08 -19.40
CA ARG A 302 -4.15 -3.75 -20.26
C ARG A 302 -2.95 -4.63 -19.95
N HIS A 303 -2.61 -4.75 -18.68
CA HIS A 303 -1.40 -5.46 -18.27
C HIS A 303 -1.64 -6.92 -17.92
N LYS A 304 -2.88 -7.40 -17.84
CA LYS A 304 -3.19 -8.79 -17.48
C LYS A 304 -2.54 -9.20 -16.15
N ILE A 305 -2.51 -8.30 -15.17
CA ILE A 305 -1.99 -8.56 -13.82
C ILE A 305 -3.19 -8.67 -12.88
N LEU A 306 -3.27 -9.81 -12.21
CA LEU A 306 -4.08 -10.01 -11.01
C LEU A 306 -3.10 -10.07 -9.85
N TYR A 307 -3.40 -9.45 -8.73
CA TYR A 307 -2.48 -9.44 -7.60
C TYR A 307 -3.20 -9.44 -6.24
N GLY A 308 -2.50 -9.86 -5.20
CA GLY A 308 -2.96 -9.82 -3.82
C GLY A 308 -2.91 -8.40 -3.25
N THR A 309 -3.79 -7.52 -3.71
CA THR A 309 -3.99 -6.12 -3.26
C THR A 309 -4.01 -5.95 -1.73
N TRP A 310 -4.58 -6.93 -1.02
CA TRP A 310 -4.82 -6.95 0.43
C TRP A 310 -3.61 -6.60 1.32
N TRP A 311 -2.38 -6.88 0.89
CA TRP A 311 -1.21 -6.73 1.76
C TRP A 311 -0.57 -5.34 1.69
N ALA A 312 -0.59 -4.68 0.54
CA ALA A 312 0.16 -3.46 0.30
C ALA A 312 -0.72 -2.22 0.12
N GLU A 313 -2.03 -2.36 -0.05
CA GLU A 313 -2.89 -1.21 -0.33
C GLU A 313 -2.91 -0.19 0.81
N GLY A 314 -2.99 -0.63 2.07
CA GLY A 314 -3.01 0.28 3.22
C GLY A 314 -1.78 1.17 3.26
N ASP A 315 -0.62 0.58 3.03
CA ASP A 315 0.65 1.30 3.02
C ASP A 315 0.84 2.08 1.72
N TYR A 316 0.44 1.55 0.57
CA TYR A 316 0.44 2.27 -0.70
C TYR A 316 -0.42 3.52 -0.62
N LYS A 317 -1.65 3.44 -0.11
CA LYS A 317 -2.54 4.58 0.05
C LYS A 317 -1.96 5.63 0.98
N LYS A 318 -1.45 5.21 2.14
CA LYS A 318 -0.77 6.10 3.09
C LYS A 318 0.45 6.79 2.49
N THR A 319 1.18 6.10 1.60
CA THR A 319 2.47 6.60 1.07
C THR A 319 2.28 7.44 -0.19
N SER A 320 1.32 7.07 -1.05
CA SER A 320 0.98 7.79 -2.28
C SER A 320 -0.04 8.91 -2.06
N GLN A 321 -0.63 9.01 -0.86
CA GLN A 321 -1.79 9.87 -0.58
C GLN A 321 -2.95 9.61 -1.56
N SER A 322 -3.04 8.39 -2.08
CA SER A 322 -4.09 8.01 -3.02
C SER A 322 -5.46 8.19 -2.36
N GLU A 323 -6.36 8.92 -3.01
CA GLU A 323 -7.76 9.05 -2.58
C GLU A 323 -8.57 7.78 -2.88
N MET A 324 -8.01 6.86 -3.68
CA MET A 324 -8.66 5.59 -4.00
C MET A 324 -8.94 4.80 -2.70
N PRO A 325 -10.17 4.32 -2.48
CA PRO A 325 -10.52 3.54 -1.30
C PRO A 325 -9.67 2.26 -1.23
N LEU A 326 -9.21 1.90 -0.03
CA LEU A 326 -8.58 0.60 0.21
C LEU A 326 -9.61 -0.49 -0.02
N LEU A 327 -9.18 -1.67 -0.39
CA LEU A 327 -10.02 -2.82 -0.62
C LEU A 327 -10.91 -3.19 0.56
N PHE A 328 -10.41 -3.02 1.79
CA PHE A 328 -11.23 -3.21 2.99
C PHE A 328 -12.16 -2.02 3.29
N GLU A 329 -11.87 -0.84 2.74
CA GLU A 329 -12.72 0.36 2.80
C GLU A 329 -13.79 0.36 1.69
N MET A 330 -13.53 -0.35 0.59
CA MET A 330 -14.45 -0.56 -0.54
C MET A 330 -15.58 -1.55 -0.24
N GLY A 331 -16.05 -1.64 1.01
CA GLY A 331 -17.00 -2.66 1.49
C GLY A 331 -17.91 -3.25 0.41
N LYS A 332 -17.77 -4.54 0.10
CA LYS A 332 -18.59 -5.30 -0.88
C LYS A 332 -18.70 -4.74 -2.31
N VAL A 333 -17.91 -3.76 -2.76
CA VAL A 333 -18.03 -3.25 -4.13
C VAL A 333 -17.12 -4.04 -5.08
N VAL A 334 -17.75 -4.94 -5.85
CA VAL A 334 -17.13 -5.55 -7.04
C VAL A 334 -16.82 -4.43 -8.04
N ASN A 335 -15.59 -4.33 -8.53
CA ASN A 335 -15.21 -3.47 -9.64
C ASN A 335 -16.00 -3.87 -10.90
N THR A 336 -17.08 -3.14 -11.17
CA THR A 336 -18.01 -3.41 -12.27
C THR A 336 -17.38 -3.20 -13.64
N ASN A 337 -16.26 -2.45 -13.71
CA ASN A 337 -15.52 -2.25 -14.93
C ASN A 337 -14.75 -3.49 -15.37
N ILE A 338 -14.56 -4.50 -14.50
CA ILE A 338 -13.85 -5.73 -14.82
C ILE A 338 -14.84 -6.86 -15.10
N SER A 339 -14.77 -7.41 -16.32
CA SER A 339 -15.55 -8.59 -16.71
C SER A 339 -14.82 -9.88 -16.31
N PHE A 340 -15.56 -10.96 -16.12
CA PHE A 340 -14.97 -12.28 -15.86
C PHE A 340 -14.04 -12.71 -17.01
N ASN A 341 -14.36 -12.34 -18.24
CA ASN A 341 -13.50 -12.58 -19.39
C ASN A 341 -12.14 -11.88 -19.25
N ALA A 342 -12.11 -10.66 -18.68
CA ALA A 342 -10.85 -9.96 -18.43
C ALA A 342 -10.00 -10.67 -17.36
N ILE A 343 -10.62 -11.14 -16.28
CA ILE A 343 -9.96 -11.92 -15.22
C ILE A 343 -9.41 -13.23 -15.80
N ASN A 344 -10.23 -13.96 -16.57
CA ASN A 344 -9.83 -15.21 -17.21
C ASN A 344 -8.68 -15.01 -18.20
N ALA A 345 -8.74 -13.93 -18.99
CA ALA A 345 -7.65 -13.57 -19.90
C ALA A 345 -6.37 -13.24 -19.14
N ALA A 346 -6.47 -12.57 -17.99
CA ALA A 346 -5.32 -12.26 -17.16
C ALA A 346 -4.68 -13.52 -16.56
N MET A 347 -5.49 -14.42 -15.97
CA MET A 347 -5.01 -15.72 -15.49
C MET A 347 -4.34 -16.52 -16.62
N LYS A 348 -4.99 -16.62 -17.78
CA LYS A 348 -4.44 -17.37 -18.93
C LYS A 348 -3.10 -16.80 -19.38
N MET A 349 -2.97 -15.48 -19.51
CA MET A 349 -1.71 -14.86 -19.91
C MET A 349 -0.59 -15.16 -18.90
N ARG A 350 -0.86 -15.06 -17.60
CA ARG A 350 0.16 -15.33 -16.58
C ARG A 350 0.53 -16.79 -16.47
N LEU A 351 -0.41 -17.71 -16.68
CA LEU A 351 -0.11 -19.14 -16.76
C LEU A 351 0.76 -19.48 -17.97
N GLU A 352 0.49 -18.90 -19.14
CA GLU A 352 1.31 -19.13 -20.33
C GLU A 352 2.72 -18.53 -20.17
N GLN A 353 2.83 -17.36 -19.52
CA GLN A 353 4.13 -16.80 -19.18
C GLN A 353 4.88 -17.70 -18.18
N PHE A 354 4.20 -18.19 -17.14
CA PHE A 354 4.80 -19.08 -16.16
C PHE A 354 5.26 -20.38 -16.81
N LYS A 355 4.43 -20.97 -17.68
CA LYS A 355 4.82 -22.11 -18.51
C LYS A 355 6.06 -21.82 -19.35
N SER A 356 6.09 -20.69 -20.05
CA SER A 356 7.23 -20.32 -20.89
C SER A 356 8.53 -20.27 -20.09
N ILE A 357 8.48 -19.71 -18.89
CA ILE A 357 9.64 -19.58 -18.01
C ILE A 357 10.10 -20.95 -17.49
N VAL A 358 9.18 -21.78 -17.00
CA VAL A 358 9.48 -23.14 -16.51
C VAL A 358 10.07 -24.00 -17.62
N CYS A 359 9.46 -23.97 -18.82
CA CYS A 359 9.96 -24.71 -19.98
C CYS A 359 11.30 -24.17 -20.49
N GLY A 360 11.52 -22.85 -20.40
CA GLY A 360 12.83 -22.23 -20.70
C GLY A 360 13.94 -22.73 -19.76
N GLY A 361 13.59 -23.10 -18.53
CA GLY A 361 14.50 -23.77 -17.57
C GLY A 361 14.63 -25.29 -17.76
N GLY A 362 13.94 -25.89 -18.74
CA GLY A 362 13.95 -27.33 -19.02
C GLY A 362 12.90 -28.15 -18.25
N GLY A 363 12.05 -27.50 -17.45
CA GLY A 363 10.99 -28.16 -16.68
C GLY A 363 9.65 -28.24 -17.41
N GLN A 364 8.69 -28.91 -16.79
CA GLN A 364 7.29 -28.94 -17.23
C GLN A 364 6.38 -28.29 -16.18
N ILE A 365 5.25 -27.73 -16.59
CA ILE A 365 4.24 -27.19 -15.66
C ILE A 365 2.90 -27.92 -15.82
N CYS A 366 2.36 -28.38 -14.71
CA CYS A 366 0.99 -28.85 -14.57
C CYS A 366 0.13 -27.75 -13.94
N ARG A 367 -1.04 -27.51 -14.52
CA ARG A 367 -1.97 -26.46 -14.12
C ARG A 367 -3.18 -27.14 -13.49
N LEU A 368 -3.28 -27.12 -12.17
CA LEU A 368 -4.39 -27.72 -11.45
C LEU A 368 -5.49 -26.68 -11.23
N TYR A 369 -6.51 -26.80 -12.07
CA TYR A 369 -7.73 -25.99 -12.07
C TYR A 369 -8.82 -26.74 -11.29
N PRO A 370 -9.35 -26.20 -10.17
CA PRO A 370 -10.63 -26.67 -9.65
C PRO A 370 -11.71 -26.37 -10.71
N ALA A 371 -12.53 -27.36 -11.09
CA ALA A 371 -13.46 -27.25 -12.21
C ALA A 371 -14.35 -25.98 -12.16
N PHE A 372 -14.31 -25.21 -13.25
CA PHE A 372 -14.92 -23.88 -13.46
C PHE A 372 -16.42 -23.79 -13.16
N THR A 373 -17.15 -24.87 -13.41
CA THR A 373 -18.61 -24.88 -13.55
C THR A 373 -19.33 -24.55 -12.24
N ALA A 374 -18.80 -24.98 -11.10
CA ALA A 374 -19.44 -24.75 -9.81
C ALA A 374 -19.22 -23.32 -9.26
N LEU A 375 -18.06 -22.70 -9.54
CA LEU A 375 -17.72 -21.38 -9.03
C LEU A 375 -18.41 -20.27 -9.82
N GLN A 376 -18.44 -20.37 -11.16
CA GLN A 376 -19.09 -19.39 -12.02
C GLN A 376 -20.59 -19.28 -11.73
N VAL A 377 -21.29 -20.42 -11.59
CA VAL A 377 -22.72 -20.46 -11.23
C VAL A 377 -22.99 -19.85 -9.85
N LYS A 378 -22.12 -20.11 -8.87
CA LYS A 378 -22.28 -19.61 -7.49
C LYS A 378 -22.00 -18.10 -7.39
N VAL A 379 -21.05 -17.59 -8.17
CA VAL A 379 -20.71 -16.15 -8.20
C VAL A 379 -21.70 -15.36 -9.05
N GLU A 380 -22.20 -15.88 -10.18
CA GLU A 380 -23.28 -15.24 -10.95
C GLU A 380 -24.57 -15.12 -10.13
N ARG A 381 -24.91 -16.16 -9.34
CA ARG A 381 -26.02 -16.09 -8.36
C ARG A 381 -25.82 -14.99 -7.32
N ARG A 382 -24.60 -14.85 -6.77
CA ARG A 382 -24.28 -13.77 -5.83
C ARG A 382 -24.29 -12.39 -6.48
N ARG A 383 -23.83 -12.25 -7.72
CA ARG A 383 -23.86 -10.96 -8.45
C ARG A 383 -25.29 -10.49 -8.68
N LYS A 384 -26.21 -11.39 -9.02
CA LYS A 384 -27.64 -11.09 -9.14
C LYS A 384 -28.29 -10.72 -7.81
N SER A 385 -27.86 -11.30 -6.69
CA SER A 385 -28.37 -10.94 -5.36
C SER A 385 -27.80 -9.65 -4.77
N TYR A 386 -26.72 -9.10 -5.35
CA TYR A 386 -26.16 -7.80 -4.95
C TYR A 386 -26.58 -6.64 -5.88
N ALA A 387 -27.17 -6.98 -7.04
CA ALA A 387 -27.71 -6.02 -8.01
C ALA A 387 -29.24 -5.83 -7.88
N ALA A 388 -29.87 -6.61 -7.01
CA ALA A 388 -31.23 -6.43 -6.49
C ALA A 388 -31.10 -5.92 -5.04
#